data_AF-A0A9E1YCZ0-F1
#
_entry.id   AF-A0A9E1YCZ0-F1
#
_cell.length_a   1.000
_cell.length_b   1.000
_cell.length_c   1.000
_cell.angle_alpha   90.00
_cell.angle_beta   90.00
_cell.angle_gamma   90.00
#
_symmetry.space_group_name_H-M   'P 1'
#
loop_
_entity.id
_entity.type
_entity.pdbx_description
1 polymer ?
#
loop_
_entity_poly.entity_id
_entity_poly.type
_entity_poly.pdbx_seq_one_letter_code
_entity_poly.pdbx_strand_id
1 'polypeptide(L)'
;MIKGSDQLPFFLPAVYCHNGAMHDVLIIGSGSAGAVIASRVSEDPNRTVLLVEAGPDYPDLSDTPFDLINSHNNSYTKHDWGLNYEPTRGREVNFPRGRVTGGSSAVNTTIALRGVPEDYNEWAELGCPEWQWEKVLPAFNRLERDLDYGAKSYHGDAGPISIRRYPKEELEPQQQAFLDSADRLGYKYCPDANDPDDDGAGPHPMNKLGRLRVSTAVGYLAPARIRPNLTIRANTTATRILFDGSKATGVEVQNADGSTETLNAKLVVLSAGALMSPKILMHSGVGPRASLESFNIDLVGDEPGVGQNLCDHPALSVVCEVKDPSIINHDQPIIQTILRYTAEGSDKRNDLQIEQISFAGRPGGPALFSIAAVLEYQYGRGELRLRSADPFDAPIIDNRFCEDDRDTRRLVACMKDTLRFTTTGALKEMIKSITFPDPARGTDDESLSKLCRRFSASGYHPCGTVKMGDVKDPMSVVDQYGRAHRFDNLVVADASIMPFVPRANTNLTCIMIGEMIGEWLRTKPEHYR
;
A
#
# COMPACT_ATOMS: atom_id res chain seq x y z
N MET A 1 -20.73 -58.70 21.29
CA MET A 1 -21.45 -57.72 20.48
C MET A 1 -20.69 -56.40 20.56
N ILE A 2 -20.18 -55.94 19.40
CA ILE A 2 -19.90 -54.54 18.99
C ILE A 2 -19.01 -53.73 19.95
N LYS A 3 -17.68 -53.79 19.78
CA LYS A 3 -16.81 -52.92 18.93
C LYS A 3 -16.54 -51.55 19.55
N GLY A 4 -15.29 -51.36 20.00
CA GLY A 4 -14.69 -50.07 20.24
C GLY A 4 -14.41 -49.31 18.94
N SER A 5 -14.33 -48.00 19.07
CA SER A 5 -13.77 -47.10 18.08
C SER A 5 -12.96 -46.05 18.83
N ASP A 6 -11.68 -46.34 19.01
CA ASP A 6 -10.67 -45.32 19.29
C ASP A 6 -10.64 -44.38 18.06
N GLN A 7 -11.10 -43.15 18.26
CA GLN A 7 -10.85 -42.08 17.29
C GLN A 7 -9.39 -41.66 17.43
N LEU A 8 -8.55 -42.17 16.53
CA LEU A 8 -7.23 -41.62 16.25
C LEU A 8 -7.39 -40.18 15.74
N PRO A 9 -6.71 -39.18 16.33
CA PRO A 9 -6.59 -37.88 15.69
C PRO A 9 -5.67 -38.03 14.47
N PHE A 10 -6.22 -37.77 13.29
CA PHE A 10 -5.42 -37.55 12.07
C PHE A 10 -4.65 -36.23 12.24
N PHE A 11 -3.49 -36.30 12.90
CA PHE A 11 -2.44 -35.30 12.69
C PHE A 11 -1.81 -35.60 11.34
N LEU A 12 -2.11 -34.77 10.33
CA LEU A 12 -1.22 -34.63 9.18
C LEU A 12 0.15 -34.20 9.74
N PRO A 13 1.24 -34.93 9.46
CA PRO A 13 2.54 -34.50 9.91
C PRO A 13 2.85 -33.15 9.26
N ALA A 14 3.27 -32.18 10.07
CA ALA A 14 3.95 -31.00 9.58
C ALA A 14 5.07 -31.49 8.65
N VAL A 15 5.02 -31.09 7.38
CA VAL A 15 6.13 -31.31 6.46
C VAL A 15 7.28 -30.47 7.02
N TYR A 16 8.13 -31.09 7.82
CA TYR A 16 9.40 -30.52 8.24
C TYR A 16 10.20 -30.25 6.97
N CYS A 17 10.27 -28.97 6.56
CA CYS A 17 11.25 -28.55 5.56
C CYS A 17 12.62 -28.97 6.09
N HIS A 18 13.30 -29.85 5.37
CA HIS A 18 14.72 -30.10 5.62
C HIS A 18 15.48 -28.80 5.36
N ASN A 19 16.27 -28.36 6.33
CA ASN A 19 17.27 -27.30 6.13
C ASN A 19 18.09 -27.66 4.87
N GLY A 20 17.98 -26.84 3.82
CA GLY A 20 18.67 -27.05 2.54
C GLY A 20 17.81 -27.50 1.35
N ALA A 21 16.49 -27.65 1.49
CA ALA A 21 15.61 -27.90 0.33
C ALA A 21 15.65 -26.72 -0.66
N MET A 22 15.76 -27.02 -1.95
CA MET A 22 15.70 -26.04 -3.03
C MET A 22 14.24 -25.78 -3.42
N HIS A 23 13.79 -24.54 -3.31
CA HIS A 23 12.47 -24.13 -3.78
C HIS A 23 12.53 -23.61 -5.23
N ASP A 24 11.45 -23.79 -6.00
CA ASP A 24 11.39 -23.20 -7.34
C ASP A 24 11.20 -21.69 -7.26
N VAL A 25 10.35 -21.21 -6.35
CA VAL A 25 10.09 -19.79 -6.12
C VAL A 25 10.05 -19.50 -4.62
N LEU A 26 10.86 -18.54 -4.18
CA LEU A 26 10.88 -18.02 -2.81
C LEU A 26 10.42 -16.57 -2.82
N ILE A 27 9.34 -16.27 -2.09
CA ILE A 27 8.71 -14.95 -2.05
C ILE A 27 8.93 -14.36 -0.65
N ILE A 28 9.50 -13.16 -0.60
CA ILE A 28 9.83 -12.45 0.63
C ILE A 28 8.81 -11.34 0.87
N GLY A 29 8.00 -11.49 1.92
CA GLY A 29 6.92 -10.58 2.26
C GLY A 29 5.58 -11.08 1.74
N SER A 30 4.63 -11.28 2.65
CA SER A 30 3.28 -11.75 2.34
C SER A 30 2.24 -10.62 2.29
N GLY A 31 2.69 -9.42 1.89
CA GLY A 31 1.86 -8.23 1.77
C GLY A 31 0.88 -8.27 0.60
N SER A 32 0.41 -7.08 0.19
CA SER A 32 -0.57 -6.93 -0.90
C SER A 32 -0.15 -7.58 -2.22
N ALA A 33 1.13 -7.55 -2.57
CA ALA A 33 1.63 -8.17 -3.80
C ALA A 33 2.10 -9.62 -3.58
N GLY A 34 2.97 -9.86 -2.59
CA GLY A 34 3.57 -11.18 -2.38
C GLY A 34 2.56 -12.30 -2.07
N ALA A 35 1.49 -12.00 -1.33
CA ALA A 35 0.40 -12.96 -1.10
C ALA A 35 -0.29 -13.39 -2.41
N VAL A 36 -0.49 -12.45 -3.33
CA VAL A 36 -1.11 -12.69 -4.64
C VAL A 36 -0.18 -13.50 -5.52
N ILE A 37 1.10 -13.16 -5.57
CA ILE A 37 2.11 -13.90 -6.35
C ILE A 37 2.20 -15.34 -5.86
N ALA A 38 2.24 -15.56 -4.54
CA ALA A 38 2.27 -16.91 -3.97
C ALA A 38 1.02 -17.71 -4.35
N SER A 39 -0.15 -17.07 -4.29
CA SER A 39 -1.41 -17.68 -4.73
C SER A 39 -1.39 -18.01 -6.22
N ARG A 40 -0.94 -17.11 -7.10
CA ARG A 40 -0.89 -17.37 -8.54
C ARG A 40 0.12 -18.46 -8.90
N VAL A 41 1.37 -18.33 -8.46
CA VAL A 41 2.43 -19.28 -8.83
C VAL A 41 2.13 -20.69 -8.32
N SER A 42 1.51 -20.83 -7.15
CA SER A 42 1.14 -22.14 -6.60
C SER A 42 -0.01 -22.83 -7.35
N GLU A 43 -0.71 -22.17 -8.27
CA GLU A 43 -1.68 -22.83 -9.17
C GLU A 43 -1.01 -23.84 -10.12
N ASP A 44 0.30 -23.72 -10.38
CA ASP A 44 1.08 -24.76 -11.06
C ASP A 44 1.54 -25.81 -10.02
N PRO A 45 0.97 -27.03 -10.01
CA PRO A 45 1.29 -28.04 -9.02
C PRO A 45 2.73 -28.58 -9.15
N ASN A 46 3.44 -28.26 -10.23
CA ASN A 46 4.81 -28.70 -10.47
C ASN A 46 5.86 -27.75 -9.88
N ARG A 47 5.43 -26.67 -9.21
CA ARG A 47 6.33 -25.69 -8.58
C ARG A 47 6.20 -25.70 -7.08
N THR A 48 7.33 -25.77 -6.41
CA THR A 48 7.43 -25.55 -4.97
C THR A 48 7.56 -24.05 -4.67
N VAL A 49 6.62 -23.52 -3.88
CA VAL A 49 6.55 -22.10 -3.50
C VAL A 49 6.74 -21.96 -2.00
N LEU A 50 7.73 -21.16 -1.59
CA LEU A 50 7.91 -20.76 -0.20
C LEU A 50 7.61 -19.27 -0.04
N LEU A 51 6.64 -18.93 0.80
CA LEU A 51 6.30 -17.55 1.16
C LEU A 51 6.77 -17.25 2.57
N VAL A 52 7.62 -16.24 2.74
CA VAL A 52 8.20 -15.84 4.03
C VAL A 52 7.58 -14.53 4.51
N GLU A 53 7.16 -14.49 5.78
CA GLU A 53 6.58 -13.31 6.43
C GLU A 53 7.23 -13.04 7.78
N ALA A 54 7.60 -11.79 8.04
CA ALA A 54 8.23 -11.37 9.28
C ALA A 54 7.24 -11.30 10.45
N GLY A 55 5.97 -10.99 10.18
CA GLY A 55 4.88 -10.98 11.15
C GLY A 55 4.23 -12.34 11.40
N PRO A 56 3.25 -12.40 12.33
CA PRO A 56 2.49 -13.62 12.58
C PRO A 56 1.55 -13.95 11.42
N ASP A 57 1.08 -15.20 11.41
CA ASP A 57 0.06 -15.70 10.48
C ASP A 57 -1.16 -16.21 11.24
N TYR A 58 -2.34 -15.95 10.68
CA TYR A 58 -3.64 -16.39 11.20
C TYR A 58 -4.37 -17.17 10.09
N PRO A 59 -4.16 -18.49 9.98
CA PRO A 59 -4.80 -19.30 8.93
C PRO A 59 -6.32 -19.35 9.07
N ASP A 60 -6.81 -19.39 10.30
CA ASP A 60 -8.23 -19.46 10.63
C ASP A 60 -8.77 -18.08 11.03
N LEU A 61 -9.89 -17.70 10.41
CA LEU A 61 -10.51 -16.39 10.65
C LEU A 61 -10.98 -16.23 12.11
N SER A 62 -11.33 -17.33 12.80
CA SER A 62 -11.71 -17.32 14.21
C SER A 62 -10.59 -16.89 15.15
N ASP A 63 -9.34 -17.12 14.74
CA ASP A 63 -8.15 -16.84 15.53
C ASP A 63 -7.55 -15.47 15.17
N THR A 64 -8.08 -14.85 14.11
CA THR A 64 -7.63 -13.54 13.65
C THR A 64 -8.08 -12.46 14.63
N PRO A 65 -7.15 -11.61 15.14
CA PRO A 65 -7.49 -10.50 16.03
C PRO A 65 -8.57 -9.58 15.47
N PHE A 66 -9.47 -9.12 16.34
CA PHE A 66 -10.62 -8.31 15.95
C PHE A 66 -10.23 -7.02 15.20
N ASP A 67 -9.11 -6.39 15.55
CA ASP A 67 -8.63 -5.18 14.88
C ASP A 67 -8.17 -5.42 13.44
N LEU A 68 -7.72 -6.64 13.10
CA LEU A 68 -7.44 -7.05 11.72
C LEU A 68 -8.73 -7.41 10.96
N ILE A 69 -9.74 -7.96 11.66
CA ILE A 69 -11.05 -8.26 11.06
C ILE A 69 -11.84 -6.97 10.80
N ASN A 70 -11.73 -5.97 11.68
CA ASN A 70 -12.53 -4.76 11.63
C ASN A 70 -12.13 -3.86 10.46
N SER A 71 -13.05 -3.66 9.52
CA SER A 71 -12.89 -2.76 8.37
C SER A 71 -13.14 -1.28 8.67
N HIS A 72 -13.70 -0.94 9.83
CA HIS A 72 -14.04 0.46 10.14
C HIS A 72 -12.81 1.31 10.49
N ASN A 73 -11.76 0.65 10.99
CA ASN A 73 -10.59 1.30 11.55
C ASN A 73 -9.31 0.63 11.05
N ASN A 74 -8.24 1.39 11.04
CA ASN A 74 -6.91 0.86 10.79
C ASN A 74 -6.36 0.14 12.03
N SER A 75 -5.48 -0.84 11.83
CA SER A 75 -4.77 -1.55 12.90
C SER A 75 -3.29 -1.14 12.92
N TYR A 76 -2.93 -0.19 13.80
CA TYR A 76 -1.60 0.42 13.82
C TYR A 76 -0.77 0.12 15.08
N THR A 77 -1.08 -0.96 15.80
CA THR A 77 -0.44 -1.21 17.11
C THR A 77 0.28 -2.55 17.17
N LYS A 78 -0.45 -3.66 17.30
CA LYS A 78 0.16 -4.97 17.57
C LYS A 78 0.90 -5.57 16.38
N HIS A 79 0.51 -5.21 15.16
CA HIS A 79 1.03 -5.75 13.90
C HIS A 79 1.69 -4.67 13.06
N ASP A 80 2.35 -3.72 13.72
CA ASP A 80 3.03 -2.61 13.07
C ASP A 80 4.55 -2.83 13.02
N TRP A 81 5.20 -2.34 11.97
CA TRP A 81 6.66 -2.33 11.89
C TRP A 81 7.33 -1.33 12.84
N GLY A 82 6.58 -0.36 13.39
CA GLY A 82 7.11 0.64 14.33
C GLY A 82 8.05 1.65 13.67
N LEU A 83 7.85 1.93 12.38
CA LEU A 83 8.71 2.85 11.62
C LEU A 83 8.41 4.30 11.98
N ASN A 84 9.41 5.15 11.78
CA ASN A 84 9.26 6.60 11.74
C ASN A 84 9.79 7.13 10.40
N TYR A 85 9.30 8.29 10.00
CA TYR A 85 9.73 8.98 8.78
C TYR A 85 9.79 10.49 9.00
N GLU A 86 10.53 11.15 8.12
CA GLU A 86 10.60 12.60 7.99
C GLU A 86 9.74 13.05 6.80
N PRO A 87 8.44 13.37 7.01
CA PRO A 87 7.59 13.90 5.95
C PRO A 87 8.10 15.22 5.36
N THR A 88 8.54 16.11 6.23
CA THR A 88 9.06 17.44 5.92
C THR A 88 10.25 17.70 6.82
N ARG A 89 11.19 18.54 6.38
CA ARG A 89 12.45 18.80 7.09
C ARG A 89 12.27 19.03 8.60
N GLY A 90 12.98 18.24 9.40
CA GLY A 90 13.06 18.38 10.86
C GLY A 90 11.82 17.93 11.64
N ARG A 91 10.92 17.15 11.02
CA ARG A 91 9.73 16.59 11.67
C ARG A 91 9.74 15.08 11.57
N GLU A 92 9.85 14.38 12.69
CA GLU A 92 9.75 12.92 12.72
C GLU A 92 8.34 12.49 13.16
N VAL A 93 7.72 11.60 12.40
CA VAL A 93 6.35 11.11 12.64
C VAL A 93 6.32 9.58 12.53
N ASN A 94 5.43 8.93 13.28
CA ASN A 94 5.19 7.49 13.13
C ASN A 94 4.70 7.17 11.71
N PHE A 95 5.18 6.06 11.14
CA PHE A 95 4.83 5.61 9.80
C PHE A 95 4.30 4.16 9.81
N PRO A 96 2.99 3.96 10.07
CA PRO A 96 2.46 2.62 10.28
C PRO A 96 2.58 1.74 9.03
N ARG A 97 3.05 0.51 9.17
CA ARG A 97 3.14 -0.51 8.11
C ARG A 97 2.79 -1.87 8.69
N GLY A 98 1.92 -2.60 7.99
CA GLY A 98 1.50 -3.94 8.43
C GLY A 98 2.66 -4.94 8.44
N ARG A 99 2.86 -5.59 9.59
CA ARG A 99 3.77 -6.72 9.84
C ARG A 99 2.95 -7.91 10.32
N VAL A 100 2.30 -8.58 9.38
CA VAL A 100 1.38 -9.73 9.55
C VAL A 100 1.11 -10.31 8.16
N THR A 101 0.64 -11.55 8.05
CA THR A 101 0.18 -12.05 6.74
C THR A 101 -0.92 -11.18 6.13
N GLY A 102 -0.77 -10.87 4.84
CA GLY A 102 -1.54 -9.84 4.14
C GLY A 102 -0.91 -8.44 4.21
N GLY A 103 0.09 -8.24 5.08
CA GLY A 103 0.84 -7.00 5.25
C GLY A 103 -0.04 -5.78 5.45
N SER A 104 0.26 -4.69 4.72
CA SER A 104 -0.51 -3.44 4.85
C SER A 104 -1.98 -3.57 4.43
N SER A 105 -2.36 -4.56 3.60
CA SER A 105 -3.79 -4.80 3.28
C SER A 105 -4.60 -5.31 4.48
N ALA A 106 -3.94 -5.92 5.47
CA ALA A 106 -4.57 -6.44 6.68
C ALA A 106 -4.81 -5.36 7.75
N VAL A 107 -4.21 -4.18 7.60
CA VAL A 107 -4.22 -3.12 8.63
C VAL A 107 -4.72 -1.75 8.15
N ASN A 108 -4.88 -1.55 6.83
CA ASN A 108 -5.20 -0.26 6.23
C ASN A 108 -6.66 0.21 6.48
N THR A 109 -7.10 1.23 5.75
CA THR A 109 -8.45 1.80 5.87
C THR A 109 -9.51 1.00 5.09
N THR A 110 -9.13 -0.05 4.37
CA THR A 110 -9.96 -0.79 3.39
C THR A 110 -10.41 0.02 2.18
N ILE A 111 -9.76 1.14 1.85
CA ILE A 111 -10.04 1.86 0.60
C ILE A 111 -9.57 1.02 -0.58
N ALA A 112 -10.48 0.83 -1.54
CA ALA A 112 -10.29 0.03 -2.75
C ALA A 112 -10.39 0.92 -4.00
N LEU A 113 -9.65 2.03 -3.98
CA LEU A 113 -9.57 2.99 -5.08
C LEU A 113 -8.49 2.56 -6.10
N ARG A 114 -8.73 2.81 -7.38
CA ARG A 114 -7.77 2.59 -8.49
C ARG A 114 -7.19 3.91 -8.97
N GLY A 115 -5.95 3.85 -9.46
CA GLY A 115 -5.38 4.95 -10.22
C GLY A 115 -6.22 5.26 -11.47
N VAL A 116 -6.02 6.44 -12.05
CA VAL A 116 -6.68 6.77 -13.32
C VAL A 116 -5.90 6.17 -14.50
N PRO A 117 -6.54 5.91 -15.66
CA PRO A 117 -5.86 5.37 -16.86
C PRO A 117 -4.54 6.06 -17.20
N GLU A 118 -4.50 7.39 -17.04
CA GLU A 118 -3.35 8.22 -17.37
C GLU A 118 -2.12 7.93 -16.50
N ASP A 119 -2.29 7.43 -15.26
CA ASP A 119 -1.15 7.00 -14.42
C ASP A 119 -0.38 5.86 -15.08
N TYR A 120 -1.12 4.86 -15.52
CA TYR A 120 -0.60 3.63 -16.12
C TYR A 120 -0.07 3.86 -17.53
N ASN A 121 -0.70 4.75 -18.29
CA ASN A 121 -0.21 5.17 -19.59
C ASN A 121 1.11 5.95 -19.48
N GLU A 122 1.24 6.82 -18.48
CA GLU A 122 2.50 7.51 -18.21
C GLU A 122 3.60 6.54 -17.74
N TRP A 123 3.27 5.48 -16.99
CA TRP A 123 4.24 4.40 -16.71
C TRP A 123 4.72 3.72 -18.00
N ALA A 124 3.82 3.48 -18.95
CA ALA A 124 4.18 2.93 -20.25
C ALA A 124 5.12 3.85 -21.04
N GLU A 125 4.86 5.16 -21.03
CA GLU A 125 5.74 6.18 -21.62
C GLU A 125 7.14 6.21 -20.99
N LEU A 126 7.24 5.86 -19.70
CA LEU A 126 8.51 5.72 -18.96
C LEU A 126 9.23 4.39 -19.22
N GLY A 127 8.89 3.68 -20.31
CA GLY A 127 9.55 2.45 -20.74
C GLY A 127 8.94 1.16 -20.18
N CYS A 128 7.71 1.22 -19.66
CA CYS A 128 7.03 0.07 -19.06
C CYS A 128 5.74 -0.30 -19.82
N PRO A 129 5.79 -0.61 -21.14
CA PRO A 129 4.60 -0.76 -21.97
C PRO A 129 3.66 -1.89 -21.57
N GLU A 130 4.10 -2.90 -20.79
CA GLU A 130 3.19 -3.91 -20.23
C GLU A 130 2.25 -3.36 -19.14
N TRP A 131 2.49 -2.13 -18.69
CA TRP A 131 1.74 -1.48 -17.61
C TRP A 131 0.77 -0.40 -18.09
N GLN A 132 0.59 -0.21 -19.40
CA GLN A 132 -0.45 0.68 -19.94
C GLN A 132 -1.85 0.27 -19.44
N TRP A 133 -2.79 1.22 -19.36
CA TRP A 133 -4.11 1.01 -18.77
C TRP A 133 -4.83 -0.23 -19.32
N GLU A 134 -4.83 -0.41 -20.65
CA GLU A 134 -5.56 -1.51 -21.29
C GLU A 134 -4.97 -2.89 -20.95
N LYS A 135 -3.70 -2.95 -20.52
CA LYS A 135 -3.03 -4.19 -20.13
C LYS A 135 -3.16 -4.48 -18.64
N VAL A 136 -3.28 -3.46 -17.80
CA VAL A 136 -3.49 -3.64 -16.35
C VAL A 136 -4.97 -3.82 -15.98
N LEU A 137 -5.90 -3.28 -16.77
CA LEU A 137 -7.35 -3.40 -16.51
C LEU A 137 -7.81 -4.86 -16.36
N PRO A 138 -7.39 -5.83 -17.20
CA PRO A 138 -7.74 -7.23 -16.98
C PRO A 138 -7.26 -7.80 -15.63
N ALA A 139 -6.14 -7.31 -15.09
CA ALA A 139 -5.66 -7.70 -13.75
C ALA A 139 -6.49 -7.03 -12.64
N PHE A 140 -6.89 -5.76 -12.81
CA PHE A 140 -7.87 -5.12 -11.92
C PHE A 140 -9.22 -5.83 -11.91
N ASN A 141 -9.74 -6.26 -13.06
CA ASN A 141 -10.98 -7.01 -13.12
C ASN A 141 -10.83 -8.41 -12.50
N ARG A 142 -9.64 -9.04 -12.64
CA ARG A 142 -9.41 -10.38 -12.11
C ARG A 142 -9.26 -10.42 -10.58
N LEU A 143 -8.68 -9.39 -9.97
CA LEU A 143 -8.57 -9.32 -8.50
C LEU A 143 -9.89 -9.00 -7.79
N GLU A 144 -10.83 -8.38 -8.50
CA GLU A 144 -12.02 -7.76 -7.93
C GLU A 144 -13.28 -8.60 -8.08
N ARG A 145 -14.08 -8.62 -7.01
CA ARG A 145 -15.51 -8.89 -7.04
C ARG A 145 -16.24 -7.63 -6.55
N ASP A 146 -16.64 -6.77 -7.47
CA ASP A 146 -17.39 -5.54 -7.16
C ASP A 146 -18.87 -5.88 -7.05
N LEU A 147 -19.43 -5.61 -5.87
CA LEU A 147 -20.83 -5.92 -5.56
C LEU A 147 -21.81 -4.88 -6.10
N ASP A 148 -21.33 -3.70 -6.49
CA ASP A 148 -22.17 -2.59 -6.97
C ASP A 148 -22.10 -2.44 -8.50
N TYR A 149 -20.90 -2.63 -9.08
CA TYR A 149 -20.61 -2.36 -10.48
C TYR A 149 -20.01 -3.53 -11.25
N GLY A 150 -20.00 -4.76 -10.71
CA GLY A 150 -19.39 -5.94 -11.36
C GLY A 150 -19.85 -6.26 -12.78
N ALA A 151 -21.02 -5.76 -13.21
CA ALA A 151 -21.51 -5.91 -14.59
C ALA A 151 -20.89 -4.92 -15.60
N LYS A 152 -20.16 -3.89 -15.14
CA LYS A 152 -19.46 -2.92 -15.99
C LYS A 152 -18.20 -3.55 -16.56
N SER A 153 -17.85 -3.21 -17.80
CA SER A 153 -16.68 -3.79 -18.49
C SER A 153 -15.33 -3.47 -17.82
N TYR A 154 -15.28 -2.41 -17.03
CA TYR A 154 -14.10 -1.99 -16.27
C TYR A 154 -14.11 -2.50 -14.81
N HIS A 155 -15.02 -3.41 -14.45
CA HIS A 155 -15.07 -4.06 -13.14
C HIS A 155 -14.99 -5.59 -13.26
N GLY A 156 -14.59 -6.21 -12.16
CA GLY A 156 -14.65 -7.65 -11.94
C GLY A 156 -15.85 -8.06 -11.08
N ASP A 157 -16.37 -9.27 -11.28
CA ASP A 157 -17.52 -9.81 -10.55
C ASP A 157 -17.21 -11.12 -9.78
N ALA A 158 -16.00 -11.64 -9.91
CA ALA A 158 -15.64 -12.97 -9.42
C ALA A 158 -14.27 -13.06 -8.72
N GLY A 159 -13.55 -11.95 -8.63
CA GLY A 159 -12.23 -11.91 -8.02
C GLY A 159 -12.24 -12.11 -6.50
N PRO A 160 -11.07 -12.42 -5.91
CA PRO A 160 -10.92 -12.72 -4.48
C PRO A 160 -11.16 -11.52 -3.55
N ILE A 161 -11.01 -10.29 -4.03
CA ILE A 161 -11.21 -9.08 -3.22
C ILE A 161 -12.61 -8.54 -3.45
N SER A 162 -13.48 -8.69 -2.45
CA SER A 162 -14.83 -8.13 -2.51
C SER A 162 -14.81 -6.63 -2.27
N ILE A 163 -15.39 -5.86 -3.19
CA ILE A 163 -15.47 -4.40 -3.13
C ILE A 163 -16.94 -3.98 -3.06
N ARG A 164 -17.22 -3.00 -2.20
CA ARG A 164 -18.54 -2.37 -2.11
C ARG A 164 -18.41 -0.90 -1.72
N ARG A 165 -19.46 -0.13 -1.95
CA ARG A 165 -19.63 1.25 -1.52
C ARG A 165 -20.70 1.33 -0.43
N TYR A 166 -20.68 2.41 0.35
CA TYR A 166 -21.75 2.68 1.31
C TYR A 166 -22.93 3.32 0.57
N PRO A 167 -24.13 2.72 0.62
CA PRO A 167 -25.34 3.41 0.18
C PRO A 167 -25.62 4.60 1.11
N LYS A 168 -26.42 5.56 0.63
CA LYS A 168 -26.67 6.82 1.36
C LYS A 168 -27.19 6.60 2.78
N GLU A 169 -27.98 5.55 2.98
CA GLU A 169 -28.60 5.21 4.27
C GLU A 169 -27.59 4.63 5.28
N GLU A 170 -26.44 4.16 4.82
CA GLU A 170 -25.34 3.67 5.68
C GLU A 170 -24.29 4.75 5.98
N LEU A 171 -24.41 5.95 5.38
CA LEU A 171 -23.47 7.04 5.61
C LEU A 171 -23.73 7.69 6.98
N GLU A 172 -22.65 7.89 7.74
CA GLU A 172 -22.66 8.69 8.96
C GLU A 172 -23.06 10.15 8.67
N PRO A 173 -23.67 10.88 9.62
CA PRO A 173 -24.21 12.22 9.38
C PRO A 173 -23.21 13.19 8.76
N GLN A 174 -21.97 13.20 9.24
CA GLN A 174 -20.89 14.04 8.74
C GLN A 174 -20.44 13.69 7.31
N GLN A 175 -20.58 12.42 6.92
CA GLN A 175 -20.26 11.95 5.56
C GLN A 175 -21.37 12.37 4.58
N GLN A 176 -22.64 12.31 5.00
CA GLN A 176 -23.75 12.87 4.22
C GLN A 176 -23.62 14.40 4.08
N ALA A 177 -23.24 15.08 5.16
CA ALA A 177 -23.03 16.52 5.17
C ALA A 177 -21.87 16.97 4.26
N PHE A 178 -20.82 16.14 4.15
CA PHE A 178 -19.75 16.35 3.19
C PHE A 178 -20.25 16.33 1.75
N LEU A 179 -21.04 15.33 1.36
CA LEU A 179 -21.62 15.26 0.01
C LEU A 179 -22.60 16.40 -0.29
N ASP A 180 -23.46 16.80 0.66
CA ASP A 180 -24.32 18.00 0.51
C ASP A 180 -23.48 19.27 0.31
N SER A 181 -22.37 19.39 1.03
CA SER A 181 -21.47 20.54 0.89
C SER A 181 -20.75 20.53 -0.46
N ALA A 182 -20.34 19.35 -0.96
CA ALA A 182 -19.72 19.20 -2.27
C ALA A 182 -20.68 19.63 -3.40
N ASP A 183 -21.93 19.18 -3.36
CA ASP A 183 -22.97 19.56 -4.33
C ASP A 183 -23.20 21.08 -4.35
N ARG A 184 -23.32 21.71 -3.17
CA ARG A 184 -23.48 23.17 -3.04
C ARG A 184 -22.27 23.96 -3.53
N LEU A 185 -21.07 23.38 -3.44
CA LEU A 185 -19.83 23.97 -3.96
C LEU A 185 -19.68 23.77 -5.47
N GLY A 186 -20.58 23.01 -6.11
CA GLY A 186 -20.63 22.78 -7.55
C GLY A 186 -19.82 21.57 -8.01
N TYR A 187 -19.37 20.70 -7.11
CA TYR A 187 -18.70 19.46 -7.49
C TYR A 187 -19.73 18.45 -7.98
N LYS A 188 -19.41 17.80 -9.11
CA LYS A 188 -20.21 16.74 -9.70
C LYS A 188 -20.37 15.58 -8.71
N TYR A 189 -21.54 14.93 -8.73
CA TYR A 189 -21.73 13.67 -8.02
C TYR A 189 -21.13 12.51 -8.81
N CYS A 190 -20.26 11.73 -8.15
CA CYS A 190 -19.58 10.56 -8.70
C CYS A 190 -20.04 9.31 -7.96
N PRO A 191 -20.93 8.49 -8.53
CA PRO A 191 -21.44 7.29 -7.85
C PRO A 191 -20.40 6.15 -7.83
N ASP A 192 -19.35 6.24 -8.65
CA ASP A 192 -18.28 5.25 -8.76
C ASP A 192 -16.92 5.90 -8.98
N ALA A 193 -16.14 6.07 -7.90
CA ALA A 193 -14.81 6.66 -7.99
C ALA A 193 -13.77 5.79 -8.74
N ASN A 194 -14.12 4.55 -9.12
CA ASN A 194 -13.29 3.66 -9.93
C ASN A 194 -13.68 3.64 -11.42
N ASP A 195 -14.70 4.40 -11.83
CA ASP A 195 -15.00 4.63 -13.24
C ASP A 195 -13.80 5.37 -13.88
N PRO A 196 -13.20 4.83 -14.95
CA PRO A 196 -11.99 5.39 -15.55
C PRO A 196 -12.17 6.82 -16.04
N ASP A 197 -13.39 7.23 -16.39
CA ASP A 197 -13.68 8.53 -17.00
C ASP A 197 -14.29 9.55 -16.02
N ASP A 198 -14.56 9.14 -14.77
CA ASP A 198 -15.32 9.95 -13.83
C ASP A 198 -14.46 10.75 -12.84
N ASP A 199 -15.08 11.76 -12.25
CA ASP A 199 -14.55 12.67 -11.24
C ASP A 199 -15.70 13.23 -10.40
N GLY A 200 -15.37 13.83 -9.25
CA GLY A 200 -16.34 14.44 -8.35
C GLY A 200 -16.46 13.73 -7.00
N ALA A 201 -17.57 13.99 -6.31
CA ALA A 201 -17.82 13.57 -4.94
C ALA A 201 -18.81 12.41 -4.82
N GLY A 202 -18.50 11.42 -4.00
CA GLY A 202 -19.41 10.30 -3.74
C GLY A 202 -18.85 9.26 -2.76
N PRO A 203 -19.42 8.04 -2.76
CA PRO A 203 -19.02 7.01 -1.81
C PRO A 203 -17.67 6.39 -2.18
N HIS A 204 -16.85 6.09 -1.17
CA HIS A 204 -15.61 5.33 -1.37
C HIS A 204 -15.90 3.87 -1.73
N PRO A 205 -15.16 3.30 -2.70
CA PRO A 205 -15.07 1.85 -2.86
C PRO A 205 -14.22 1.27 -1.73
N MET A 206 -14.71 0.20 -1.09
CA MET A 206 -14.09 -0.41 0.09
C MET A 206 -13.94 -1.93 -0.07
N ASN A 207 -12.76 -2.49 0.22
CA ASN A 207 -12.52 -3.94 0.18
C ASN A 207 -12.99 -4.65 1.46
N LYS A 208 -14.31 -4.82 1.60
CA LYS A 208 -14.98 -5.29 2.82
C LYS A 208 -16.29 -6.05 2.55
N LEU A 209 -16.72 -6.83 3.54
CA LEU A 209 -18.06 -7.45 3.63
C LEU A 209 -18.64 -7.20 5.03
N GLY A 210 -19.64 -6.31 5.13
CA GLY A 210 -20.15 -5.90 6.45
C GLY A 210 -19.04 -5.26 7.28
N ARG A 211 -18.67 -5.86 8.42
CA ARG A 211 -17.50 -5.41 9.21
C ARG A 211 -16.20 -6.12 8.85
N LEU A 212 -16.24 -7.19 8.07
CA LEU A 212 -15.06 -7.96 7.67
C LEU A 212 -14.22 -7.19 6.65
N ARG A 213 -12.96 -6.93 7.00
CA ARG A 213 -11.89 -6.54 6.08
C ARG A 213 -11.54 -7.71 5.16
N VAL A 214 -11.53 -7.48 3.85
CA VAL A 214 -11.09 -8.48 2.86
C VAL A 214 -9.66 -8.15 2.43
N SER A 215 -8.68 -8.55 3.25
CA SER A 215 -7.24 -8.41 2.95
C SER A 215 -6.76 -9.44 1.94
N THR A 216 -5.50 -9.37 1.50
CA THR A 216 -4.92 -10.44 0.65
C THR A 216 -4.70 -11.75 1.40
N ALA A 217 -4.58 -11.73 2.74
CA ALA A 217 -4.59 -12.95 3.52
C ALA A 217 -5.94 -13.67 3.43
N VAL A 218 -7.04 -12.91 3.53
CA VAL A 218 -8.41 -13.44 3.43
C VAL A 218 -8.77 -13.83 2.00
N GLY A 219 -8.51 -12.95 1.02
CA GLY A 219 -8.93 -13.15 -0.37
C GLY A 219 -8.05 -14.14 -1.13
N TYR A 220 -6.73 -14.11 -0.93
CA TYR A 220 -5.78 -14.89 -1.76
C TYR A 220 -5.14 -16.06 -1.03
N LEU A 221 -4.66 -15.87 0.21
CA LEU A 221 -3.94 -16.93 0.93
C LEU A 221 -4.88 -17.98 1.50
N ALA A 222 -5.98 -17.59 2.14
CA ALA A 222 -6.95 -18.52 2.71
C ALA A 222 -7.37 -19.64 1.74
N PRO A 223 -7.78 -19.36 0.49
CA PRO A 223 -8.09 -20.43 -0.47
C PRO A 223 -6.84 -21.15 -1.01
N ALA A 224 -5.67 -20.50 -1.10
CA ALA A 224 -4.46 -21.11 -1.64
C ALA A 224 -3.79 -22.12 -0.69
N ARG A 225 -4.03 -22.02 0.62
CA ARG A 225 -3.45 -22.90 1.65
C ARG A 225 -3.74 -24.39 1.48
N ILE A 226 -4.81 -24.75 0.77
CA ILE A 226 -5.14 -26.16 0.50
C ILE A 226 -4.13 -26.83 -0.43
N ARG A 227 -3.28 -26.05 -1.11
CA ARG A 227 -2.35 -26.54 -2.14
C ARG A 227 -1.07 -27.06 -1.48
N PRO A 228 -0.70 -28.34 -1.68
CA PRO A 228 0.44 -28.95 -0.98
C PRO A 228 1.81 -28.40 -1.41
N ASN A 229 1.86 -27.64 -2.50
CA ASN A 229 3.08 -27.06 -3.06
C ASN A 229 3.33 -25.61 -2.60
N LEU A 230 2.47 -25.04 -1.75
CA LEU A 230 2.65 -23.74 -1.11
C LEU A 230 2.95 -23.90 0.37
N THR A 231 4.13 -23.44 0.80
CA THR A 231 4.50 -23.33 2.21
C THR A 231 4.51 -21.86 2.62
N ILE A 232 3.80 -21.53 3.70
CA ILE A 232 3.83 -20.19 4.31
C ILE A 232 4.60 -20.28 5.62
N ARG A 233 5.64 -19.44 5.75
CA ARG A 233 6.52 -19.40 6.90
C ARG A 233 6.47 -18.02 7.55
N ALA A 234 5.69 -17.93 8.62
CA ALA A 234 5.49 -16.72 9.42
C ALA A 234 6.60 -16.52 10.46
N ASN A 235 6.61 -15.36 11.12
CA ASN A 235 7.57 -14.96 12.14
C ASN A 235 9.04 -15.21 11.71
N THR A 236 9.32 -14.96 10.44
CA THR A 236 10.61 -15.21 9.80
C THR A 236 11.03 -13.98 9.02
N THR A 237 12.07 -13.29 9.50
CA THR A 237 12.52 -12.01 8.94
C THR A 237 13.66 -12.24 7.97
N ALA A 238 13.49 -11.89 6.69
CA ALA A 238 14.59 -11.90 5.73
C ALA A 238 15.56 -10.73 6.01
N THR A 239 16.85 -11.04 6.13
CA THR A 239 17.90 -10.04 6.42
C THR A 239 18.62 -9.59 5.15
N ARG A 240 18.92 -10.53 4.24
CA ARG A 240 19.59 -10.28 2.96
C ARG A 240 19.36 -11.40 1.95
N ILE A 241 19.51 -11.07 0.69
CA ILE A 241 19.57 -11.99 -0.45
C ILE A 241 21.01 -12.51 -0.57
N LEU A 242 21.12 -13.78 -0.97
CA LEU A 242 22.39 -14.45 -1.21
C LEU A 242 22.67 -14.51 -2.71
N PHE A 243 23.92 -14.23 -3.09
CA PHE A 243 24.37 -14.19 -4.47
C PHE A 243 25.55 -15.14 -4.71
N ASP A 244 25.56 -15.77 -5.88
CA ASP A 244 26.72 -16.41 -6.50
C ASP A 244 27.02 -15.68 -7.81
N GLY A 245 28.01 -14.79 -7.79
CA GLY A 245 28.21 -13.83 -8.87
C GLY A 245 27.00 -12.89 -9.04
N SER A 246 26.41 -12.86 -10.24
CA SER A 246 25.19 -12.09 -10.55
C SER A 246 23.90 -12.83 -10.18
N LYS A 247 23.97 -14.08 -9.74
CA LYS A 247 22.79 -14.93 -9.59
C LYS A 247 22.29 -14.94 -8.15
N ALA A 248 21.04 -14.57 -7.92
CA ALA A 248 20.39 -14.78 -6.63
C ALA A 248 20.14 -16.28 -6.40
N THR A 249 20.54 -16.80 -5.23
CA THR A 249 20.48 -18.24 -4.91
C THR A 249 19.59 -18.57 -3.71
N GLY A 250 19.15 -17.54 -2.98
CA GLY A 250 18.36 -17.71 -1.77
C GLY A 250 18.35 -16.47 -0.91
N VAL A 251 17.91 -16.62 0.33
CA VAL A 251 17.95 -15.56 1.34
C VAL A 251 18.46 -16.09 2.67
N GLU A 252 19.08 -15.21 3.44
CA GLU A 252 19.29 -15.39 4.87
C GLU A 252 18.07 -14.87 5.63
N VAL A 253 17.62 -15.64 6.63
CA VAL A 253 16.50 -15.25 7.49
C VAL A 253 16.86 -15.41 8.96
N GLN A 254 16.17 -14.64 9.81
CA GLN A 254 16.13 -14.83 11.25
C GLN A 254 14.73 -15.30 11.69
N ASN A 255 14.70 -16.36 12.47
CA ASN A 255 13.50 -16.95 13.05
C ASN A 255 13.04 -16.24 14.33
N ALA A 256 11.83 -16.55 14.76
CA ALA A 256 11.26 -16.02 16.00
C ALA A 256 12.11 -16.29 17.26
N ASP A 257 12.91 -17.35 17.27
CA ASP A 257 13.83 -17.70 18.37
C ASP A 257 15.20 -17.03 18.26
N GLY A 258 15.41 -16.19 17.24
CA GLY A 258 16.67 -15.50 16.96
C GLY A 258 17.69 -16.32 16.17
N SER A 259 17.41 -17.60 15.88
CA SER A 259 18.28 -18.42 15.03
C SER A 259 18.29 -17.91 13.59
N THR A 260 19.44 -18.03 12.93
CA THR A 260 19.59 -17.68 11.52
C THR A 260 19.71 -18.94 10.66
N GLU A 261 19.15 -18.89 9.47
CA GLU A 261 19.29 -19.96 8.48
C GLU A 261 19.27 -19.42 7.04
N THR A 262 19.59 -20.29 6.10
CA THR A 262 19.55 -20.01 4.67
C THR A 262 18.42 -20.78 3.99
N LEU A 263 17.63 -20.07 3.19
CA LEU A 263 16.57 -20.62 2.35
C LEU A 263 16.98 -20.52 0.89
N ASN A 264 17.15 -21.67 0.22
CA ASN A 264 17.62 -21.74 -1.16
C ASN A 264 16.45 -21.72 -2.15
N ALA A 265 16.62 -21.01 -3.26
CA ALA A 265 15.63 -20.99 -4.33
C ALA A 265 16.24 -20.82 -5.72
N LYS A 266 15.53 -21.33 -6.74
CA LYS A 266 15.86 -21.07 -8.14
C LYS A 266 15.54 -19.64 -8.53
N LEU A 267 14.46 -19.07 -7.99
CA LEU A 267 14.04 -17.68 -8.20
C LEU A 267 13.66 -17.04 -6.86
N VAL A 268 14.19 -15.86 -6.59
CA VAL A 268 13.82 -15.03 -5.44
C VAL A 268 12.92 -13.87 -5.91
N VAL A 269 11.76 -13.74 -5.28
CA VAL A 269 10.82 -12.63 -5.49
C VAL A 269 10.76 -11.80 -4.21
N LEU A 270 11.17 -10.55 -4.30
CA LEU A 270 11.14 -9.59 -3.21
C LEU A 270 9.83 -8.78 -3.28
N SER A 271 8.98 -8.94 -2.27
CA SER A 271 7.67 -8.31 -2.13
C SER A 271 7.46 -7.74 -0.72
N ALA A 272 8.54 -7.22 -0.11
CA ALA A 272 8.55 -6.72 1.26
C ALA A 272 7.98 -5.30 1.40
N GLY A 273 7.59 -4.66 0.29
CA GLY A 273 7.01 -3.33 0.22
C GLY A 273 8.05 -2.23 0.01
N ALA A 274 7.57 -1.03 -0.31
CA ALA A 274 8.39 0.12 -0.71
C ALA A 274 9.46 0.56 0.28
N LEU A 275 9.40 0.13 1.55
CA LEU A 275 10.37 0.52 2.57
C LEU A 275 11.35 -0.60 2.89
N MET A 276 10.89 -1.86 2.90
CA MET A 276 11.71 -3.00 3.29
C MET A 276 12.42 -3.65 2.12
N SER A 277 11.84 -3.63 0.92
CA SER A 277 12.51 -4.14 -0.29
C SER A 277 13.83 -3.43 -0.60
N PRO A 278 13.92 -2.08 -0.69
CA PRO A 278 15.21 -1.40 -0.88
C PRO A 278 16.17 -1.63 0.29
N LYS A 279 15.66 -1.72 1.52
CA LYS A 279 16.49 -2.00 2.70
C LYS A 279 17.16 -3.37 2.59
N ILE A 280 16.39 -4.41 2.26
CA ILE A 280 16.90 -5.78 2.07
C ILE A 280 17.94 -5.78 0.93
N LEU A 281 17.67 -5.14 -0.20
CA LEU A 281 18.65 -5.03 -1.29
C LEU A 281 19.97 -4.39 -0.81
N MET A 282 19.90 -3.27 -0.08
CA MET A 282 21.10 -2.61 0.43
C MET A 282 21.88 -3.49 1.42
N HIS A 283 21.22 -4.18 2.36
CA HIS A 283 21.90 -5.16 3.23
C HIS A 283 22.40 -6.40 2.49
N SER A 284 21.96 -6.62 1.25
CA SER A 284 22.47 -7.66 0.35
C SER A 284 23.66 -7.19 -0.49
N GLY A 285 24.16 -5.97 -0.26
CA GLY A 285 25.24 -5.38 -1.05
C GLY A 285 24.78 -4.79 -2.39
N VAL A 286 23.49 -4.59 -2.59
CA VAL A 286 22.89 -4.04 -3.82
C VAL A 286 22.29 -2.67 -3.54
N GLY A 287 22.94 -1.61 -4.01
CA GLY A 287 22.49 -0.24 -3.79
C GLY A 287 23.57 0.80 -4.07
N PRO A 288 23.38 2.06 -3.64
CA PRO A 288 24.34 3.13 -3.88
C PRO A 288 25.70 2.80 -3.23
N ARG A 289 26.76 2.62 -4.04
CA ARG A 289 28.10 2.24 -3.56
C ARG A 289 28.57 3.02 -2.34
N ALA A 290 28.51 4.35 -2.42
CA ALA A 290 29.00 5.22 -1.34
C ALA A 290 28.25 4.98 -0.02
N SER A 291 26.96 4.67 -0.07
CA SER A 291 26.18 4.33 1.12
C SER A 291 26.61 2.99 1.69
N LEU A 292 26.80 1.97 0.86
CA LEU A 292 27.19 0.63 1.30
C LEU A 292 28.60 0.61 1.91
N GLU A 293 29.55 1.27 1.25
CA GLU A 293 30.94 1.42 1.72
C GLU A 293 30.99 2.14 3.09
N SER A 294 30.11 3.13 3.32
CA SER A 294 30.06 3.85 4.61
C SER A 294 29.67 2.98 5.81
N PHE A 295 29.00 1.85 5.56
CA PHE A 295 28.60 0.87 6.58
C PHE A 295 29.43 -0.42 6.53
N ASN A 296 30.49 -0.46 5.72
CA ASN A 296 31.30 -1.68 5.47
C ASN A 296 30.46 -2.88 4.99
N ILE A 297 29.45 -2.62 4.18
CA ILE A 297 28.68 -3.67 3.50
C ILE A 297 29.39 -3.98 2.18
N ASP A 298 29.74 -5.25 1.97
CA ASP A 298 30.39 -5.70 0.75
C ASP A 298 29.52 -5.38 -0.47
N LEU A 299 30.11 -4.74 -1.47
CA LEU A 299 29.40 -4.37 -2.67
C LEU A 299 29.24 -5.58 -3.60
N VAL A 300 27.98 -5.97 -3.82
CA VAL A 300 27.59 -6.96 -4.81
C VAL A 300 27.22 -6.28 -6.13
N GLY A 301 26.52 -5.14 -6.09
CA GLY A 301 26.27 -4.31 -7.27
C GLY A 301 25.91 -2.87 -6.96
N ASP A 302 26.52 -1.96 -7.72
CA ASP A 302 26.33 -0.52 -7.60
C ASP A 302 25.05 -0.08 -8.32
N GLU A 303 23.96 0.00 -7.56
CA GLU A 303 22.62 0.36 -8.03
C GLU A 303 22.16 1.67 -7.39
N PRO A 304 22.50 2.84 -7.96
CA PRO A 304 22.21 4.13 -7.33
C PRO A 304 20.72 4.44 -7.21
N GLY A 305 19.86 3.74 -7.96
CA GLY A 305 18.40 3.86 -7.87
C GLY A 305 17.77 3.25 -6.62
N VAL A 306 18.45 2.31 -5.94
CA VAL A 306 17.88 1.63 -4.76
C VAL A 306 17.72 2.62 -3.60
N GLY A 307 16.50 2.70 -3.07
CA GLY A 307 16.12 3.62 -2.00
C GLY A 307 15.80 5.04 -2.50
N GLN A 308 16.04 5.36 -3.76
CA GLN A 308 15.78 6.69 -4.32
C GLN A 308 14.36 6.76 -4.93
N ASN A 309 13.93 7.93 -5.42
CA ASN A 309 12.61 8.10 -6.04
C ASN A 309 11.43 7.73 -5.12
N LEU A 310 11.59 7.89 -3.80
CA LEU A 310 10.49 7.64 -2.85
C LEU A 310 9.34 8.61 -3.16
N CYS A 311 8.19 8.03 -3.51
CA CYS A 311 6.97 8.75 -3.82
C CYS A 311 5.84 8.40 -2.85
N ASP A 312 4.96 9.36 -2.56
CA ASP A 312 3.80 9.18 -1.68
C ASP A 312 2.80 10.33 -1.91
N HIS A 313 1.62 10.36 -1.28
CA HIS A 313 0.70 11.50 -1.38
C HIS A 313 0.89 12.45 -0.20
N PRO A 314 1.33 13.70 -0.41
CA PRO A 314 1.34 14.68 0.66
C PRO A 314 -0.09 15.14 0.95
N ALA A 315 -0.46 15.06 2.22
CA ALA A 315 -1.77 15.43 2.73
C ALA A 315 -1.65 16.40 3.90
N LEU A 316 -2.64 17.28 4.04
CA LEU A 316 -2.81 18.14 5.20
C LEU A 316 -4.29 18.26 5.54
N SER A 317 -4.62 18.18 6.83
CA SER A 317 -6.02 18.19 7.25
C SER A 317 -6.44 19.53 7.83
N VAL A 318 -7.72 19.87 7.64
CA VAL A 318 -8.45 20.82 8.47
C VAL A 318 -9.17 20.03 9.56
N VAL A 319 -8.79 20.23 10.81
CA VAL A 319 -9.35 19.57 11.98
C VAL A 319 -10.41 20.47 12.61
N CYS A 320 -11.58 19.91 12.85
CA CYS A 320 -12.75 20.63 13.34
C CYS A 320 -13.23 20.05 14.66
N GLU A 321 -13.48 20.91 15.64
CA GLU A 321 -14.27 20.55 16.82
C GLU A 321 -15.75 20.61 16.45
N VAL A 322 -16.51 19.59 16.86
CA VAL A 322 -17.95 19.49 16.55
C VAL A 322 -18.82 20.15 17.61
N LYS A 323 -20.00 20.63 17.21
CA LYS A 323 -21.00 21.17 18.14
C LYS A 323 -21.68 20.07 18.95
N ASP A 324 -22.05 18.98 18.28
CA ASP A 324 -22.66 17.81 18.91
C ASP A 324 -21.62 16.69 19.00
N PRO A 325 -21.08 16.40 20.19
CA PRO A 325 -20.05 15.37 20.36
C PRO A 325 -20.56 13.95 20.06
N SER A 326 -21.87 13.71 20.02
CA SER A 326 -22.44 12.38 19.79
C SER A 326 -22.21 11.84 18.37
N ILE A 327 -21.88 12.71 17.40
CA ILE A 327 -21.57 12.29 16.02
C ILE A 327 -20.16 11.67 15.90
N ILE A 328 -19.31 11.84 16.92
CA ILE A 328 -17.97 11.25 16.96
C ILE A 328 -18.05 9.88 17.63
N ASN A 329 -17.99 8.83 16.80
CA ASN A 329 -18.03 7.46 17.26
C ASN A 329 -16.89 6.64 16.62
N HIS A 330 -15.92 6.23 17.44
CA HIS A 330 -14.76 5.45 17.00
C HIS A 330 -15.07 3.99 16.63
N ASP A 331 -16.29 3.51 16.89
CA ASP A 331 -16.75 2.18 16.43
C ASP A 331 -17.38 2.22 15.02
N GLN A 332 -17.59 3.42 14.47
CA GLN A 332 -18.11 3.65 13.12
C GLN A 332 -16.98 3.82 12.10
N PRO A 333 -17.28 3.69 10.79
CA PRO A 333 -16.26 3.83 9.75
C PRO A 333 -15.52 5.17 9.83
N ILE A 334 -14.19 5.11 9.80
CA ILE A 334 -13.32 6.29 9.79
C ILE A 334 -13.49 7.14 8.52
N ILE A 335 -13.91 6.53 7.41
CA ILE A 335 -14.09 7.19 6.12
C ILE A 335 -15.17 6.47 5.30
N GLN A 336 -15.98 7.23 4.55
CA GLN A 336 -17.02 6.67 3.67
C GLN A 336 -17.17 7.40 2.35
N THR A 337 -16.71 8.65 2.25
CA THR A 337 -16.90 9.50 1.06
C THR A 337 -15.61 10.18 0.62
N ILE A 338 -15.53 10.46 -0.68
CA ILE A 338 -14.37 11.02 -1.37
C ILE A 338 -14.82 12.12 -2.33
N LEU A 339 -13.96 13.10 -2.57
CA LEU A 339 -14.00 14.00 -3.72
C LEU A 339 -12.68 13.89 -4.48
N ARG A 340 -12.72 13.55 -5.77
CA ARG A 340 -11.57 13.61 -6.70
C ARG A 340 -11.83 14.71 -7.72
N TYR A 341 -10.84 15.57 -7.96
CA TYR A 341 -10.99 16.67 -8.90
C TYR A 341 -9.63 17.17 -9.38
N THR A 342 -9.64 17.99 -10.43
CA THR A 342 -8.42 18.53 -11.05
C THR A 342 -8.18 19.94 -10.53
N ALA A 343 -6.94 20.23 -10.12
CA ALA A 343 -6.54 21.58 -9.75
C ALA A 343 -6.71 22.54 -10.94
N GLU A 344 -7.12 23.79 -10.66
CA GLU A 344 -7.22 24.82 -11.70
C GLU A 344 -5.88 24.98 -12.45
N GLY A 345 -5.91 24.85 -13.78
CA GLY A 345 -4.73 24.96 -14.64
C GLY A 345 -3.79 23.74 -14.63
N SER A 346 -4.16 22.64 -13.96
CA SER A 346 -3.41 21.39 -14.05
C SER A 346 -3.76 20.61 -15.31
N ASP A 347 -2.74 19.98 -15.91
CA ASP A 347 -2.87 19.01 -17.00
C ASP A 347 -3.01 17.56 -16.47
N LYS A 348 -2.95 17.36 -15.16
CA LYS A 348 -3.08 16.07 -14.51
C LYS A 348 -4.48 15.91 -13.93
N ARG A 349 -5.37 15.23 -14.66
CA ARG A 349 -6.75 14.94 -14.20
C ARG A 349 -6.77 14.29 -12.81
N ASN A 350 -7.68 14.67 -11.93
CA ASN A 350 -7.81 14.09 -10.59
C ASN A 350 -6.50 14.14 -9.78
N ASP A 351 -5.70 15.20 -9.93
CA ASP A 351 -4.48 15.39 -9.16
C ASP A 351 -4.72 15.89 -7.73
N LEU A 352 -5.96 16.20 -7.37
CA LEU A 352 -6.38 16.56 -6.02
C LEU A 352 -7.49 15.66 -5.51
N GLN A 353 -7.47 15.45 -4.19
CA GLN A 353 -8.49 14.70 -3.47
C GLN A 353 -8.84 15.39 -2.15
N ILE A 354 -10.12 15.34 -1.78
CA ILE A 354 -10.60 15.76 -0.46
C ILE A 354 -11.39 14.61 0.16
N GLU A 355 -11.10 14.31 1.43
CA GLU A 355 -11.74 13.25 2.19
C GLU A 355 -12.34 13.77 3.50
N GLN A 356 -13.52 13.29 3.87
CA GLN A 356 -14.06 13.48 5.21
C GLN A 356 -13.64 12.31 6.10
N ILE A 357 -12.88 12.60 7.15
CA ILE A 357 -12.45 11.63 8.16
C ILE A 357 -13.37 11.79 9.37
N SER A 358 -14.14 10.75 9.68
CA SER A 358 -15.24 10.75 10.65
C SER A 358 -14.83 11.15 12.07
N PHE A 359 -13.57 10.93 12.44
CA PHE A 359 -13.04 11.33 13.74
C PHE A 359 -11.53 11.58 13.70
N ALA A 360 -11.05 12.45 14.58
CA ALA A 360 -9.63 12.77 14.76
C ALA A 360 -9.27 12.80 16.26
N GLY A 361 -7.97 12.70 16.56
CA GLY A 361 -7.50 12.66 17.95
C GLY A 361 -7.65 11.29 18.62
N ARG A 362 -7.66 11.27 19.96
CA ARG A 362 -7.72 10.03 20.76
C ARG A 362 -9.08 9.91 21.48
N PRO A 363 -9.59 8.69 21.69
CA PRO A 363 -10.79 8.47 22.50
C PRO A 363 -10.70 9.16 23.87
N GLY A 364 -11.78 9.83 24.28
CA GLY A 364 -11.84 10.61 25.52
C GLY A 364 -11.26 12.02 25.44
N GLY A 365 -10.71 12.42 24.28
CA GLY A 365 -10.33 13.80 23.99
C GLY A 365 -11.52 14.66 23.50
N PRO A 366 -11.25 15.88 22.99
CA PRO A 366 -12.26 16.68 22.30
C PRO A 366 -12.90 15.89 21.16
N ALA A 367 -14.18 16.14 20.91
CA ALA A 367 -14.89 15.54 19.79
C ALA A 367 -14.46 16.25 18.49
N LEU A 368 -13.61 15.59 17.72
CA LEU A 368 -13.01 16.13 16.51
C LEU A 368 -13.32 15.24 15.32
N PHE A 369 -13.58 15.84 14.16
CA PHE A 369 -13.41 15.20 12.85
C PHE A 369 -12.40 15.99 12.02
N SER A 370 -11.98 15.47 10.87
CA SER A 370 -11.14 16.24 9.95
C SER A 370 -11.58 16.12 8.50
N ILE A 371 -11.21 17.11 7.71
CA ILE A 371 -11.34 17.10 6.25
C ILE A 371 -9.92 17.16 5.69
N ALA A 372 -9.49 16.14 4.96
CA ALA A 372 -8.12 16.03 4.46
C ALA A 372 -8.02 16.55 3.03
N ALA A 373 -7.11 17.50 2.80
CA ALA A 373 -6.65 17.87 1.46
C ALA A 373 -5.47 16.96 1.09
N VAL A 374 -5.54 16.33 -0.07
CA VAL A 374 -4.52 15.38 -0.54
C VAL A 374 -4.08 15.76 -1.95
N LEU A 375 -2.77 15.75 -2.18
CA LEU A 375 -2.18 15.85 -3.51
C LEU A 375 -1.92 14.44 -4.04
N GLU A 376 -2.64 14.06 -5.08
CA GLU A 376 -2.61 12.70 -5.66
C GLU A 376 -1.59 12.57 -6.78
N TYR A 377 -1.15 13.68 -7.39
CA TYR A 377 -0.04 13.66 -8.36
C TYR A 377 1.10 14.58 -7.89
N GLN A 378 2.17 13.98 -7.36
CA GLN A 378 3.32 14.72 -6.84
C GLN A 378 4.56 14.68 -7.75
N TYR A 379 5.30 15.78 -7.78
CA TYR A 379 6.57 15.91 -8.51
C TYR A 379 7.79 15.69 -7.61
N GLY A 380 7.70 16.06 -6.33
CA GLY A 380 8.76 15.87 -5.35
C GLY A 380 9.13 14.39 -5.19
N ARG A 381 10.41 14.15 -4.86
CA ARG A 381 10.95 12.81 -4.62
C ARG A 381 11.75 12.81 -3.33
N GLY A 382 11.45 11.85 -2.48
CA GLY A 382 12.20 11.55 -1.29
C GLY A 382 13.27 10.48 -1.53
N GLU A 383 13.81 9.98 -0.42
CA GLU A 383 14.73 8.87 -0.39
C GLU A 383 14.59 8.02 0.89
N LEU A 384 15.12 6.81 0.81
CA LEU A 384 15.29 5.85 1.88
C LEU A 384 16.76 5.47 1.96
N ARG A 385 17.35 5.60 3.14
CA ARG A 385 18.77 5.29 3.41
C ARG A 385 18.89 4.29 4.55
N LEU A 386 19.98 3.52 4.54
CA LEU A 386 20.35 2.72 5.71
C LEU A 386 20.71 3.62 6.89
N ARG A 387 20.37 3.16 8.09
CA ARG A 387 20.77 3.78 9.35
C ARG A 387 22.10 3.20 9.85
N SER A 388 22.29 1.90 9.66
CA SER A 388 23.45 1.14 10.09
C SER A 388 23.61 -0.11 9.21
N ALA A 389 24.63 -0.92 9.49
CA ALA A 389 24.80 -2.25 8.90
C ALA A 389 23.86 -3.30 9.51
N ASP A 390 23.21 -3.03 10.64
CA ASP A 390 22.31 -3.97 11.32
C ASP A 390 20.98 -4.08 10.53
N PRO A 391 20.63 -5.26 9.99
CA PRO A 391 19.39 -5.45 9.23
C PRO A 391 18.12 -5.28 10.07
N PHE A 392 18.21 -5.18 11.40
CA PHE A 392 17.07 -4.96 12.28
C PHE A 392 16.82 -3.47 12.58
N ASP A 393 17.78 -2.58 12.32
CA ASP A 393 17.60 -1.14 12.51
C ASP A 393 16.62 -0.57 11.47
N ALA A 394 15.69 0.28 11.90
CA ALA A 394 14.77 0.95 10.99
C ALA A 394 15.53 1.89 10.02
N PRO A 395 15.18 1.90 8.72
CA PRO A 395 15.82 2.79 7.77
C PRO A 395 15.52 4.27 8.08
N ILE A 396 16.29 5.17 7.48
CA ILE A 396 15.99 6.60 7.45
C ILE A 396 15.08 6.84 6.24
N ILE A 397 13.90 7.41 6.46
CA ILE A 397 12.88 7.64 5.43
C ILE A 397 12.62 9.14 5.38
N ASP A 398 12.93 9.79 4.25
CA ASP A 398 12.76 11.23 4.06
C ASP A 398 11.92 11.47 2.80
N ASN A 399 10.69 11.96 2.97
CA ASN A 399 9.75 12.17 1.87
C ASN A 399 9.92 13.53 1.19
N ARG A 400 10.51 14.53 1.87
CA ARG A 400 10.70 15.89 1.35
C ARG A 400 9.41 16.53 0.80
N PHE A 401 8.29 16.30 1.47
CA PHE A 401 7.00 16.79 1.01
C PHE A 401 6.97 18.30 0.86
N CYS A 402 6.36 18.74 -0.23
CA CYS A 402 6.21 20.15 -0.56
C CYS A 402 7.55 20.89 -0.68
N GLU A 403 8.69 20.23 -0.91
CA GLU A 403 9.92 20.94 -1.29
C GLU A 403 9.78 21.52 -2.71
N ASP A 404 9.16 20.78 -3.63
CA ASP A 404 8.78 21.23 -4.97
C ASP A 404 7.61 22.24 -4.92
N ASP A 405 7.80 23.39 -5.57
CA ASP A 405 6.79 24.46 -5.61
C ASP A 405 5.52 24.08 -6.38
N ARG A 406 5.60 23.15 -7.34
CA ARG A 406 4.41 22.66 -8.07
C ARG A 406 3.49 21.86 -7.16
N ASP A 407 4.05 21.09 -6.24
CA ASP A 407 3.28 20.33 -5.25
C ASP A 407 2.68 21.25 -4.20
N THR A 408 3.50 22.17 -3.68
CA THR A 408 3.06 23.14 -2.66
C THR A 408 1.90 23.99 -3.18
N ARG A 409 2.01 24.56 -4.39
CA ARG A 409 0.94 25.42 -4.94
C ARG A 409 -0.38 24.69 -5.09
N ARG A 410 -0.36 23.44 -5.56
CA ARG A 410 -1.57 22.63 -5.75
C ARG A 410 -2.17 22.17 -4.41
N LEU A 411 -1.34 21.78 -3.45
CA LEU A 411 -1.84 21.44 -2.11
C LEU A 411 -2.42 22.67 -1.38
N VAL A 412 -1.84 23.87 -1.58
CA VAL A 412 -2.43 25.13 -1.07
C VAL A 412 -3.80 25.40 -1.67
N ALA A 413 -3.98 25.22 -2.98
CA ALA A 413 -5.29 25.33 -3.63
C ALA A 413 -6.28 24.32 -3.03
N CYS A 414 -5.86 23.06 -2.86
CA CYS A 414 -6.68 22.03 -2.23
C CYS A 414 -7.06 22.37 -0.77
N MET A 415 -6.14 22.95 0.00
CA MET A 415 -6.41 23.44 1.36
C MET A 415 -7.43 24.58 1.38
N LYS A 416 -7.38 25.50 0.41
CA LYS A 416 -8.39 26.56 0.28
C LYS A 416 -9.77 25.98 -0.02
N ASP A 417 -9.85 25.00 -0.93
CA ASP A 417 -11.11 24.31 -1.21
C ASP A 417 -11.62 23.54 0.00
N THR A 418 -10.73 22.86 0.72
CA THR A 418 -11.06 22.17 1.98
C THR A 418 -11.60 23.14 3.04
N LEU A 419 -11.05 24.35 3.16
CA LEU A 419 -11.58 25.40 4.04
C LEU A 419 -12.98 25.86 3.62
N ARG A 420 -13.30 25.88 2.32
CA ARG A 420 -14.66 26.21 1.85
C ARG A 420 -15.69 25.18 2.31
N PHE A 421 -15.34 23.89 2.41
CA PHE A 421 -16.22 22.87 2.98
C PHE A 421 -16.63 23.19 4.43
N THR A 422 -15.72 23.75 5.24
CA THR A 422 -16.01 24.08 6.64
C THR A 422 -17.01 25.22 6.83
N THR A 423 -17.28 25.99 5.76
CA THR A 423 -18.16 27.17 5.77
C THR A 423 -19.39 27.01 4.88
N THR A 424 -19.63 25.80 4.35
CA THR A 424 -20.71 25.51 3.41
C THR A 424 -21.60 24.36 3.90
N GLY A 425 -22.87 24.41 3.49
CA GLY A 425 -23.81 23.29 3.64
C GLY A 425 -24.05 22.82 5.06
N ALA A 426 -24.51 21.58 5.19
CA ALA A 426 -24.75 20.94 6.48
C ALA A 426 -23.48 20.78 7.33
N LEU A 427 -22.29 20.73 6.69
CA LEU A 427 -21.03 20.52 7.40
C LEU A 427 -20.68 21.73 8.28
N LYS A 428 -20.89 22.96 7.78
CA LYS A 428 -20.79 24.20 8.58
C LYS A 428 -21.63 24.14 9.85
N GLU A 429 -22.85 23.61 9.76
CA GLU A 429 -23.76 23.57 10.91
C GLU A 429 -23.29 22.60 11.99
N MET A 430 -22.47 21.60 11.65
CA MET A 430 -21.86 20.66 12.59
C MET A 430 -20.60 21.20 13.27
N ILE A 431 -19.90 22.15 12.65
CA ILE A 431 -18.58 22.64 13.11
C ILE A 431 -18.75 23.72 14.18
N LYS A 432 -18.17 23.48 15.35
CA LYS A 432 -18.06 24.48 16.44
C LYS A 432 -16.89 25.42 16.18
N SER A 433 -15.73 24.87 15.85
CA SER A 433 -14.51 25.63 15.57
C SER A 433 -13.52 24.83 14.71
N ILE A 434 -12.62 25.51 14.01
CA ILE A 434 -11.46 24.89 13.37
C ILE A 434 -10.31 24.92 14.38
N THR A 435 -9.76 23.75 14.72
CA THR A 435 -8.64 23.62 15.66
C THR A 435 -7.29 23.59 14.95
N PHE A 436 -7.26 23.16 13.69
CA PHE A 436 -6.08 23.23 12.83
C PHE A 436 -6.49 23.32 11.36
N PRO A 437 -5.83 24.12 10.51
CA PRO A 437 -4.94 25.20 10.92
C PRO A 437 -5.73 26.30 11.65
N ASP A 438 -5.06 27.04 12.55
CA ASP A 438 -5.65 28.19 13.24
C ASP A 438 -5.96 29.30 12.22
N PRO A 439 -7.24 29.60 11.93
CA PRO A 439 -7.59 30.58 10.89
C PRO A 439 -7.08 32.00 11.20
N ALA A 440 -6.83 32.33 12.48
CA ALA A 440 -6.29 33.63 12.88
C ALA A 440 -4.84 33.84 12.42
N ARG A 441 -4.15 32.77 12.01
CA ARG A 441 -2.78 32.83 11.46
C ARG A 441 -2.72 33.03 9.95
N GLY A 442 -3.88 33.18 9.29
CA GLY A 442 -4.00 33.44 7.87
C GLY A 442 -4.37 32.19 7.06
N THR A 443 -5.21 32.41 6.05
CA THR A 443 -5.66 31.40 5.06
C THR A 443 -5.32 31.83 3.63
N ASP A 444 -4.44 32.83 3.49
CA ASP A 444 -3.84 33.26 2.23
C ASP A 444 -2.76 32.27 1.75
N ASP A 445 -2.29 32.45 0.51
CA ASP A 445 -1.31 31.55 -0.11
C ASP A 445 0.02 31.45 0.65
N GLU A 446 0.50 32.56 1.22
CA GLU A 446 1.78 32.57 1.94
C GLU A 446 1.65 31.76 3.23
N SER A 447 0.59 31.99 3.98
CA SER A 447 0.30 31.30 5.24
C SER A 447 0.09 29.80 5.03
N LEU A 448 -0.71 29.41 4.02
CA LEU A 448 -0.96 28.01 3.71
C LEU A 448 0.27 27.30 3.12
N SER A 449 1.09 27.98 2.33
CA SER A 449 2.35 27.42 1.80
C SER A 449 3.31 27.05 2.93
N LYS A 450 3.47 27.94 3.92
CA LYS A 450 4.27 27.66 5.13
C LYS A 450 3.73 26.46 5.90
N LEU A 451 2.41 26.31 5.98
CA LEU A 451 1.77 25.16 6.65
C LEU A 451 2.04 23.86 5.89
N CYS A 452 1.85 23.83 4.57
CA CYS A 452 2.11 22.64 3.74
C CYS A 452 3.57 22.21 3.88
N ARG A 453 4.52 23.12 3.71
CA ARG A 453 5.96 22.85 3.83
C ARG A 453 6.42 22.37 5.21
N ARG A 454 5.63 22.64 6.26
CA ARG A 454 5.98 22.28 7.64
C ARG A 454 5.21 21.08 8.19
N PHE A 455 3.98 20.88 7.73
CA PHE A 455 3.03 19.97 8.38
C PHE A 455 2.42 18.93 7.43
N SER A 456 2.66 19.01 6.11
CA SER A 456 2.19 17.95 5.20
C SER A 456 2.70 16.60 5.65
N ALA A 457 1.82 15.62 5.73
CA ALA A 457 2.09 14.25 6.13
C ALA A 457 1.78 13.30 4.98
N SER A 458 2.11 12.04 5.15
CA SER A 458 1.87 10.99 4.18
C SER A 458 0.40 10.55 4.17
N GLY A 459 -0.15 10.30 2.99
CA GLY A 459 -1.37 9.51 2.77
C GLY A 459 -1.19 8.00 2.98
N TYR A 460 -0.01 7.60 3.43
CA TYR A 460 0.46 6.24 3.66
C TYR A 460 0.67 5.39 2.40
N HIS A 461 1.11 6.01 1.31
CA HIS A 461 1.28 5.39 -0.02
C HIS A 461 2.74 5.40 -0.55
N PRO A 462 3.76 5.04 0.26
CA PRO A 462 5.14 5.02 -0.21
C PRO A 462 5.31 4.03 -1.36
N CYS A 463 6.03 4.44 -2.40
CA CYS A 463 6.35 3.64 -3.59
C CYS A 463 7.64 4.13 -4.27
N GLY A 464 8.09 3.44 -5.31
CA GLY A 464 9.12 3.91 -6.24
C GLY A 464 10.58 3.77 -5.81
N THR A 465 10.84 3.15 -4.67
CA THR A 465 12.18 2.95 -4.09
C THR A 465 13.06 1.89 -4.77
N VAL A 466 12.49 1.12 -5.69
CA VAL A 466 13.18 0.13 -6.54
C VAL A 466 12.58 0.24 -7.95
N LYS A 467 12.57 1.47 -8.46
CA LYS A 467 11.82 1.90 -9.65
C LYS A 467 12.01 0.98 -10.87
N MET A 468 10.89 0.61 -11.51
CA MET A 468 10.92 -0.02 -12.83
C MET A 468 11.15 1.00 -13.96
N GLY A 469 11.79 0.58 -15.03
CA GLY A 469 12.06 1.44 -16.19
C GLY A 469 12.99 0.81 -17.22
N ASP A 470 13.37 1.62 -18.23
CA ASP A 470 14.41 1.24 -19.20
C ASP A 470 15.77 1.11 -18.49
N VAL A 471 16.55 0.10 -18.85
CA VAL A 471 17.91 -0.15 -18.32
C VAL A 471 18.87 1.05 -18.53
N LYS A 472 18.56 1.95 -19.46
CA LYS A 472 19.30 3.19 -19.70
C LYS A 472 18.96 4.31 -18.72
N ASP A 473 17.84 4.23 -18.01
CA ASP A 473 17.55 5.13 -16.89
C ASP A 473 18.45 4.72 -15.72
N PRO A 474 19.43 5.54 -15.30
CA PRO A 474 20.34 5.20 -14.21
C PRO A 474 19.63 5.02 -12.86
N MET A 475 18.38 5.48 -12.73
CA MET A 475 17.55 5.31 -11.53
C MET A 475 16.64 4.08 -11.59
N SER A 476 16.56 3.41 -12.75
CA SER A 476 15.81 2.17 -12.89
C SER A 476 16.60 1.01 -12.30
N VAL A 477 15.95 0.21 -11.45
CA VAL A 477 16.55 -0.96 -10.80
C VAL A 477 16.03 -2.27 -11.38
N VAL A 478 14.77 -2.27 -11.81
CA VAL A 478 14.11 -3.43 -12.43
C VAL A 478 13.52 -3.07 -13.78
N ASP A 479 13.36 -4.07 -14.64
CA ASP A 479 12.61 -3.90 -15.87
C ASP A 479 11.08 -3.98 -15.65
N GLN A 480 10.31 -3.85 -16.73
CA GLN A 480 8.85 -3.93 -16.70
C GLN A 480 8.29 -5.28 -16.24
N TYR A 481 9.10 -6.34 -16.13
CA TYR A 481 8.67 -7.65 -15.61
C TYR A 481 9.03 -7.82 -14.13
N GLY A 482 9.59 -6.77 -13.51
CA GLY A 482 10.10 -6.77 -12.14
C GLY A 482 11.49 -7.40 -12.02
N ARG A 483 12.16 -7.77 -13.11
CA ARG A 483 13.47 -8.44 -13.07
C ARG A 483 14.55 -7.42 -12.79
N ALA A 484 15.44 -7.69 -11.83
CA ALA A 484 16.57 -6.82 -11.56
C ALA A 484 17.51 -6.76 -12.77
N HIS A 485 17.89 -5.55 -13.19
CA HIS A 485 18.67 -5.37 -14.44
C HIS A 485 20.02 -6.08 -14.43
N ARG A 486 20.68 -6.16 -13.27
CA ARG A 486 22.03 -6.73 -13.12
C ARG A 486 22.07 -8.13 -12.52
N PHE A 487 20.94 -8.64 -12.05
CA PHE A 487 20.91 -9.87 -11.27
C PHE A 487 19.98 -10.89 -11.88
N ASP A 488 20.54 -12.06 -12.16
CA ASP A 488 19.76 -13.21 -12.58
C ASP A 488 18.97 -13.74 -11.38
N ASN A 489 17.79 -14.28 -11.65
CA ASN A 489 16.93 -14.94 -10.66
C ASN A 489 16.45 -14.04 -9.50
N LEU A 490 16.47 -12.72 -9.69
CA LEU A 490 15.91 -11.77 -8.74
C LEU A 490 14.79 -10.95 -9.39
N VAL A 491 13.61 -11.02 -8.77
CA VAL A 491 12.44 -10.21 -9.13
C VAL A 491 12.05 -9.35 -7.93
N VAL A 492 11.66 -8.10 -8.17
CA VAL A 492 11.02 -7.23 -7.19
C VAL A 492 9.60 -6.96 -7.66
N ALA A 493 8.63 -7.15 -6.76
CA ALA A 493 7.22 -7.13 -7.11
C ALA A 493 6.38 -6.63 -5.94
N ASP A 494 6.40 -5.31 -5.73
CA ASP A 494 5.56 -4.57 -4.77
C ASP A 494 5.54 -3.07 -5.11
N ALA A 495 5.00 -2.21 -4.24
CA ALA A 495 4.95 -0.76 -4.45
C ALA A 495 6.31 -0.11 -4.78
N SER A 496 7.44 -0.69 -4.35
CA SER A 496 8.77 -0.18 -4.66
C SER A 496 9.03 -0.03 -6.16
N ILE A 497 8.41 -0.85 -7.01
CA ILE A 497 8.69 -0.82 -8.45
C ILE A 497 7.94 0.29 -9.19
N MET A 498 6.89 0.87 -8.61
CA MET A 498 6.08 1.89 -9.30
C MET A 498 6.93 3.12 -9.69
N PRO A 499 6.94 3.59 -10.95
CA PRO A 499 7.71 4.76 -11.36
C PRO A 499 7.35 6.03 -10.57
N PHE A 500 6.06 6.16 -10.26
CA PHE A 500 5.50 7.13 -9.32
C PHE A 500 4.18 6.57 -8.76
N VAL A 501 3.68 7.18 -7.69
CA VAL A 501 2.44 6.76 -7.02
C VAL A 501 1.24 7.04 -7.95
N PRO A 502 0.34 6.07 -8.23
CA PRO A 502 -0.87 6.37 -8.98
C PRO A 502 -1.76 7.31 -8.16
N ARG A 503 -2.66 8.07 -8.80
CA ARG A 503 -3.62 9.00 -8.16
C ARG A 503 -4.74 8.26 -7.41
N ALA A 504 -4.35 7.35 -6.52
CA ALA A 504 -5.18 6.56 -5.62
C ALA A 504 -4.34 5.86 -4.53
N ASN A 505 -5.02 5.28 -3.54
CA ASN A 505 -4.38 4.40 -2.56
C ASN A 505 -3.69 3.20 -3.25
N THR A 506 -2.49 2.85 -2.78
CA THR A 506 -1.63 1.88 -3.48
C THR A 506 -2.04 0.42 -3.33
N ASN A 507 -3.02 0.09 -2.47
CA ASN A 507 -3.34 -1.31 -2.16
C ASN A 507 -3.80 -2.10 -3.39
N LEU A 508 -4.80 -1.62 -4.14
CA LEU A 508 -5.27 -2.34 -5.33
C LEU A 508 -4.20 -2.40 -6.41
N THR A 509 -3.39 -1.35 -6.58
CA THR A 509 -2.27 -1.36 -7.53
C THR A 509 -1.21 -2.38 -7.14
N CYS A 510 -0.90 -2.56 -5.85
CA CYS A 510 -0.02 -3.64 -5.39
C CYS A 510 -0.59 -5.03 -5.66
N ILE A 511 -1.90 -5.23 -5.47
CA ILE A 511 -2.57 -6.50 -5.78
C ILE A 511 -2.52 -6.74 -7.29
N MET A 512 -2.74 -5.70 -8.11
CA MET A 512 -2.61 -5.74 -9.57
C MET A 512 -1.18 -6.09 -10.01
N ILE A 513 -0.15 -5.51 -9.40
CA ILE A 513 1.26 -5.88 -9.63
C ILE A 513 1.45 -7.38 -9.34
N GLY A 514 0.94 -7.87 -8.21
CA GLY A 514 1.02 -9.28 -7.84
C GLY A 514 0.25 -10.20 -8.81
N GLU A 515 -0.90 -9.75 -9.30
CA GLU A 515 -1.71 -10.44 -10.31
C GLU A 515 -0.98 -10.54 -11.66
N MET A 516 -0.30 -9.48 -12.07
CA MET A 516 0.44 -9.43 -13.34
C MET A 516 1.69 -10.32 -13.27
N ILE A 517 2.57 -10.06 -12.30
CA ILE A 517 3.84 -10.78 -12.17
C ILE A 517 3.61 -12.25 -11.78
N GLY A 518 2.66 -12.53 -10.89
CA GLY A 518 2.28 -13.90 -10.53
C GLY A 518 1.76 -14.70 -11.73
N GLU A 519 0.95 -14.08 -12.58
CA GLU A 519 0.45 -14.69 -13.81
C GLU A 519 1.56 -14.93 -14.83
N TRP A 520 2.48 -13.97 -15.03
CA TRP A 520 3.61 -14.16 -15.92
C TRP A 520 4.59 -15.23 -15.41
N LEU A 521 4.86 -15.29 -14.11
CA LEU A 521 5.68 -16.35 -13.52
C LEU A 521 5.09 -17.74 -13.76
N ARG A 522 3.75 -17.84 -13.74
CA ARG A 522 3.02 -19.09 -13.98
C ARG A 522 2.96 -19.46 -15.47
N THR A 523 2.69 -18.50 -16.34
CA THR A 523 2.35 -18.75 -17.76
C THR A 523 3.46 -18.47 -18.75
N LYS A 524 4.43 -17.63 -18.39
CA LYS A 524 5.59 -17.23 -19.20
C LYS A 524 6.91 -17.37 -18.43
N PRO A 525 7.19 -18.54 -17.82
CA PRO A 525 8.33 -18.69 -16.93
C PRO A 525 9.68 -18.53 -17.61
N GLU A 526 9.75 -18.67 -18.93
CA GLU A 526 10.93 -18.35 -19.74
C GLU A 526 11.37 -16.90 -19.63
N HIS A 527 10.50 -15.98 -19.21
CA HIS A 527 10.88 -14.60 -18.92
C HIS A 527 11.71 -14.48 -17.63
N TYR A 528 11.69 -15.47 -16.74
CA TYR A 528 12.24 -15.40 -15.38
C TYR A 528 13.34 -16.44 -15.11
N ARG A 529 14.06 -16.85 -16.15
CA ARG A 529 15.13 -17.86 -16.09
C ARG A 529 16.52 -17.28 -16.24
#